data_AF-A0A537RH14-F1
#
_entry.id   AF-A0A537RH14-F1
#
_cell.length_a   1.000
_cell.length_b   1.000
_cell.length_c   1.000
_cell.angle_alpha   90.00
_cell.angle_beta   90.00
_cell.angle_gamma   90.00
#
_symmetry.space_group_name_H-M   'P 1'
#
loop_
_entity.id
_entity.type
_entity.pdbx_description
1 polymer ?
#
loop_
_entity_poly.entity_id
_entity_poly.type
_entity_poly.pdbx_seq_one_letter_code
_entity_poly.pdbx_strand_id
1 'polypeptide(L)'
;KKLLAEAGYSGQPVTCLVAQDQPPLKAMGEVTADLLKKIGMTVDFVATDWGTVGQRRASKSPPGQGGWGMFHTWHAGADCANPAAYIAVRGTGDKAWFGWPDSPEVEKEVAAWFSAKDLAEEKSAVARLNKAAMEHVVYVPTGFYYGYQAWRSNVTGIVKAPIPFFWGVAKA
;
A
#
# COMPACT_ATOMS: atom_id res chain seq x y z
N LYS A 1 -6.76 -8.47 -20.41
CA LYS A 1 -7.77 -9.15 -21.27
C LYS A 1 -7.68 -10.68 -21.16
N LYS A 2 -6.67 -11.39 -21.70
CA LYS A 2 -6.57 -12.87 -21.62
C LYS A 2 -6.71 -13.43 -20.19
N LEU A 3 -5.87 -12.97 -19.27
CA LEU A 3 -5.91 -13.40 -17.86
C LEU A 3 -7.25 -13.10 -17.17
N LEU A 4 -7.94 -12.03 -17.56
CA LEU A 4 -9.27 -11.72 -17.01
C LEU A 4 -10.31 -12.76 -17.46
N ALA A 5 -10.27 -13.16 -18.74
CA ALA A 5 -11.15 -14.20 -19.25
C ALA A 5 -10.86 -15.56 -18.61
N GLU A 6 -9.58 -15.92 -18.42
CA GLU A 6 -9.17 -17.15 -17.73
C GLU A 6 -9.62 -17.15 -16.25
N ALA A 7 -9.60 -16.00 -15.59
CA ALA A 7 -10.13 -15.82 -14.24
C ALA A 7 -11.67 -15.80 -14.17
N GLY A 8 -12.38 -15.94 -15.29
CA GLY A 8 -13.84 -15.91 -15.34
C GLY A 8 -14.46 -14.53 -15.13
N TYR A 9 -13.68 -13.45 -15.33
CA TYR A 9 -14.20 -12.09 -15.23
C TYR A 9 -15.19 -11.80 -16.35
N SER A 10 -16.45 -11.50 -15.99
CA SER A 10 -17.52 -11.23 -16.95
C SER A 10 -18.11 -9.81 -16.86
N GLY A 11 -17.36 -8.85 -16.31
CA GLY A 11 -17.72 -7.42 -16.30
C GLY A 11 -18.19 -6.88 -14.95
N GLN A 12 -17.95 -7.62 -13.87
CA GLN A 12 -18.41 -7.26 -12.53
C GLN A 12 -17.71 -5.97 -12.10
N PRO A 13 -18.42 -5.00 -11.47
CA PRO A 13 -17.80 -3.75 -11.05
C PRO A 13 -16.65 -3.98 -10.07
N VAL A 14 -15.53 -3.32 -10.31
CA VAL A 14 -14.39 -3.27 -9.40
C VAL A 14 -14.29 -1.87 -8.81
N THR A 15 -14.70 -1.76 -7.55
CA THR A 15 -14.68 -0.50 -6.81
C THR A 15 -13.24 -0.08 -6.49
N CYS A 16 -12.84 1.09 -7.01
CA CYS A 16 -11.54 1.72 -6.77
C CYS A 16 -11.73 2.97 -5.91
N LEU A 17 -11.24 2.95 -4.66
CA LEU A 17 -11.29 4.10 -3.76
C LEU A 17 -10.09 5.02 -4.02
N VAL A 18 -10.36 6.29 -4.29
CA VAL A 18 -9.32 7.27 -4.59
C VAL A 18 -9.52 8.53 -3.76
N ALA A 19 -8.54 8.81 -2.89
CA ALA A 19 -8.46 10.04 -2.12
C ALA A 19 -8.02 11.20 -3.02
N GLN A 20 -8.97 12.02 -3.45
CA GLN A 20 -8.79 13.11 -4.40
C GLN A 20 -8.09 14.33 -3.79
N ASP A 21 -8.14 14.46 -2.47
CA ASP A 21 -7.49 15.50 -1.68
C ASP A 21 -5.99 15.21 -1.42
N GLN A 22 -5.53 14.01 -1.76
CA GLN A 22 -4.12 13.61 -1.68
C GLN A 22 -3.52 13.57 -3.09
N PRO A 23 -2.69 14.56 -3.49
CA PRO A 23 -2.16 14.66 -4.84
C PRO A 23 -1.53 13.37 -5.41
N PRO A 24 -0.67 12.62 -4.67
CA PRO A 24 -0.11 11.38 -5.22
C PRO A 24 -1.17 10.30 -5.41
N LEU A 25 -2.14 10.17 -4.49
CA LEU A 25 -3.18 9.14 -4.58
C LEU A 25 -4.16 9.42 -5.71
N LYS A 26 -4.54 10.68 -5.90
CA LYS A 26 -5.35 11.11 -7.04
C LYS A 26 -4.74 10.66 -8.36
N ALA A 27 -3.48 11.01 -8.60
CA ALA A 27 -2.79 10.69 -9.85
C ALA A 27 -2.70 9.16 -10.08
N MET A 28 -2.32 8.40 -9.04
CA MET A 28 -2.26 6.95 -9.14
C MET A 28 -3.64 6.33 -9.42
N GLY A 29 -4.69 6.83 -8.76
CA GLY A 29 -6.06 6.35 -8.94
C GLY A 29 -6.60 6.61 -10.35
N GLU A 30 -6.42 7.82 -10.87
CA GLU A 30 -6.87 8.20 -12.23
C GLU A 30 -6.19 7.35 -13.31
N VAL A 31 -4.86 7.20 -13.23
CA VAL A 31 -4.09 6.36 -14.15
C VAL A 31 -4.51 4.90 -14.04
N THR A 32 -4.69 4.39 -12.81
CA THR A 32 -5.14 3.01 -12.59
C THR A 32 -6.52 2.77 -13.19
N ALA A 33 -7.47 3.66 -12.95
CA ALA A 33 -8.83 3.54 -13.45
C ALA A 33 -8.88 3.53 -14.99
N ASP A 34 -8.09 4.38 -15.64
CA ASP A 34 -7.94 4.39 -17.11
C ASP A 34 -7.34 3.08 -17.64
N LEU A 35 -6.25 2.60 -17.03
CA LEU A 35 -5.59 1.35 -17.43
C LEU A 35 -6.52 0.14 -17.27
N LEU A 36 -7.23 0.03 -16.15
CA LEU A 36 -8.16 -1.06 -15.88
C LEU A 36 -9.31 -1.09 -16.89
N LYS A 37 -9.86 0.08 -17.27
CA LYS A 37 -10.85 0.19 -18.34
C LYS A 37 -10.29 -0.27 -19.69
N LYS A 38 -9.07 0.15 -20.05
CA LYS A 38 -8.39 -0.25 -21.29
C LYS A 38 -8.16 -1.77 -21.39
N ILE A 39 -7.90 -2.43 -20.26
CA ILE A 39 -7.75 -3.90 -20.22
C ILE A 39 -9.08 -4.66 -20.10
N GLY A 40 -10.22 -3.95 -20.12
CA GLY A 40 -11.57 -4.53 -20.21
C GLY A 40 -12.29 -4.72 -18.88
N MET A 41 -11.88 -4.03 -17.81
CA MET A 41 -12.58 -4.06 -16.53
C MET A 41 -13.62 -2.95 -16.40
N THR A 42 -14.76 -3.28 -15.81
CA THR A 42 -15.76 -2.32 -15.31
C THR A 42 -15.25 -1.74 -14.01
N VAL A 43 -14.79 -0.48 -14.04
CA VAL A 43 -14.28 0.21 -12.84
C VAL A 43 -15.37 1.10 -12.26
N ASP A 44 -15.71 0.84 -11.00
CA ASP A 44 -16.52 1.74 -10.16
C ASP A 44 -15.56 2.70 -9.44
N PHE A 45 -15.41 3.91 -9.98
CA PHE A 45 -14.43 4.89 -9.48
C PHE A 45 -15.04 5.76 -8.38
N VAL A 46 -14.60 5.53 -7.14
CA VAL A 46 -15.06 6.29 -5.98
C VAL A 46 -14.04 7.38 -5.64
N ALA A 47 -14.34 8.59 -6.11
CA ALA A 47 -13.63 9.81 -5.74
C ALA A 47 -14.13 10.33 -4.38
N THR A 48 -13.24 10.43 -3.39
CA THR A 48 -13.59 10.92 -2.04
C THR A 48 -12.36 11.51 -1.32
N ASP A 49 -12.47 11.87 -0.04
CA ASP A 49 -11.36 12.36 0.79
C ASP A 49 -10.59 11.22 1.50
N TRP A 50 -9.37 11.49 1.96
CA TRP A 50 -8.54 10.50 2.64
C TRP A 50 -9.15 9.94 3.93
N GLY A 51 -9.89 10.75 4.70
CA GLY A 51 -10.56 10.30 5.91
C GLY A 51 -11.60 9.22 5.60
N THR A 52 -12.41 9.46 4.56
CA THR A 52 -13.41 8.50 4.08
C THR A 52 -12.76 7.22 3.54
N VAL A 53 -11.68 7.32 2.73
CA VAL A 53 -10.91 6.13 2.31
C VAL A 53 -10.38 5.37 3.53
N GLY A 54 -9.84 6.09 4.51
CA GLY A 54 -9.27 5.57 5.73
C GLY A 54 -10.23 4.71 6.55
N GLN A 55 -11.50 5.12 6.64
CA GLN A 55 -12.56 4.35 7.28
C GLN A 55 -13.03 3.19 6.42
N ARG A 56 -13.26 3.43 5.11
CA ARG A 56 -13.88 2.44 4.22
C ARG A 56 -12.97 1.25 3.92
N ARG A 57 -11.64 1.43 3.86
CA ARG A 57 -10.68 0.35 3.61
C ARG A 57 -10.68 -0.75 4.69
N ALA A 58 -11.21 -0.47 5.88
CA ALA A 58 -11.40 -1.48 6.93
C ALA A 58 -12.62 -2.39 6.69
N SER A 59 -13.54 -2.02 5.80
CA SER A 59 -14.75 -2.81 5.52
C SER A 59 -14.45 -4.05 4.68
N LYS A 60 -14.88 -5.21 5.18
CA LYS A 60 -14.89 -6.51 4.48
C LYS A 60 -16.19 -6.77 3.70
N SER A 61 -17.11 -5.81 3.68
CA SER A 61 -18.37 -5.97 2.93
C SER A 61 -18.11 -6.15 1.43
N PRO A 62 -19.05 -6.73 0.67
CA PRO A 62 -18.93 -6.82 -0.77
C PRO A 62 -18.90 -5.44 -1.47
N PRO A 63 -18.31 -5.34 -2.68
CA PRO A 63 -18.47 -4.17 -3.54
C PRO A 63 -19.94 -3.76 -3.70
N GLY A 64 -20.22 -2.44 -3.67
CA GLY A 64 -21.58 -1.89 -3.66
C GLY A 64 -22.26 -1.80 -2.28
N GLN A 65 -21.72 -2.45 -1.24
CA GLN A 65 -22.22 -2.39 0.15
C GLN A 65 -21.20 -1.76 1.10
N GLY A 66 -20.43 -0.78 0.61
CA GLY A 66 -19.32 -0.17 1.33
C GLY A 66 -17.99 -0.92 1.19
N GLY A 67 -17.99 -2.12 0.61
CA GLY A 67 -16.79 -2.83 0.18
C GLY A 67 -16.01 -2.11 -0.91
N TRP A 68 -14.83 -2.65 -1.19
CA TRP A 68 -13.88 -2.12 -2.17
C TRP A 68 -13.10 -3.26 -2.83
N GLY A 69 -12.60 -3.01 -4.04
CA GLY A 69 -11.72 -3.94 -4.77
C GLY A 69 -10.26 -3.50 -4.74
N MET A 70 -10.01 -2.19 -4.76
CA MET A 70 -8.67 -1.62 -4.57
C MET A 70 -8.72 -0.19 -4.02
N PHE A 71 -7.60 0.26 -3.46
CA PHE A 71 -7.35 1.65 -3.10
C PHE A 71 -5.86 1.96 -3.26
N HIS A 72 -5.53 3.25 -3.32
CA HIS A 72 -4.14 3.71 -3.36
C HIS A 72 -3.75 4.32 -2.01
N THR A 73 -2.50 4.11 -1.61
CA THR A 73 -1.97 4.50 -0.30
C THR A 73 -0.46 4.67 -0.39
N TRP A 74 0.17 5.14 0.68
CA TRP A 74 1.62 5.19 0.83
C TRP A 74 2.01 4.80 2.25
N HIS A 75 3.28 4.42 2.42
CA HIS A 75 3.92 4.18 3.70
C HIS A 75 5.20 5.01 3.76
N ALA A 76 5.69 5.32 4.96
CA ALA A 76 6.99 5.97 5.06
C ALA A 76 8.07 4.99 4.58
N GLY A 77 9.05 5.48 3.81
CA GLY A 77 10.13 4.62 3.32
C GLY A 77 10.91 3.91 4.45
N ALA A 78 10.95 4.52 5.64
CA ALA A 78 11.54 3.92 6.84
C ALA A 78 10.76 2.66 7.31
N ASP A 79 9.43 2.66 7.19
CA ASP A 79 8.60 1.51 7.57
C ASP A 79 8.88 0.33 6.63
N CYS A 80 9.11 0.62 5.34
CA CYS A 80 9.34 -0.40 4.31
C CYS A 80 10.72 -1.08 4.40
N ALA A 81 11.64 -0.56 5.23
CA ALA A 81 13.01 -1.06 5.32
C ALA A 81 13.14 -2.34 6.14
N ASN A 82 12.16 -2.66 6.98
CA ASN A 82 12.20 -3.78 7.91
C ASN A 82 10.91 -4.61 7.85
N PRO A 83 10.97 -5.90 7.43
CA PRO A 83 9.77 -6.75 7.32
C PRO A 83 9.08 -7.02 8.66
N ALA A 84 9.77 -6.86 9.80
CA ALA A 84 9.18 -7.00 11.13
C ALA A 84 8.09 -5.95 11.40
N ALA A 85 8.37 -4.69 11.05
CA ALA A 85 7.49 -3.55 11.30
C ALA A 85 6.57 -3.25 10.10
N TYR A 86 6.91 -3.72 8.90
CA TYR A 86 6.18 -3.38 7.70
C TYR A 86 4.89 -4.20 7.56
N ILE A 87 3.79 -3.69 8.12
CA ILE A 87 2.49 -4.36 8.14
C ILE A 87 1.92 -4.72 6.76
N ALA A 88 2.29 -4.00 5.69
CA ALA A 88 1.73 -4.20 4.36
C ALA A 88 2.27 -5.45 3.65
N VAL A 89 3.45 -5.96 4.04
CA VAL A 89 3.98 -7.21 3.46
C VAL A 89 3.46 -8.46 4.16
N ARG A 90 2.69 -8.33 5.25
CA ARG A 90 2.25 -9.46 6.08
C ARG A 90 1.08 -10.19 5.42
N GLY A 91 1.14 -11.53 5.43
CA GLY A 91 0.16 -12.44 4.86
C GLY A 91 -0.64 -13.21 5.92
N THR A 92 -1.09 -12.54 6.99
CA THR A 92 -1.76 -13.15 8.15
C THR A 92 -3.29 -13.21 8.07
N GLY A 93 -3.84 -13.21 6.84
CA GLY A 93 -5.27 -13.34 6.56
C GLY A 93 -6.10 -12.25 7.22
N ASP A 94 -7.09 -12.64 8.03
CA ASP A 94 -8.00 -11.71 8.70
C ASP A 94 -7.32 -10.66 9.59
N LYS A 95 -6.10 -10.94 10.06
CA LYS A 95 -5.28 -10.04 10.89
C LYS A 95 -4.29 -9.21 10.07
N ALA A 96 -4.13 -9.51 8.78
CA ALA A 96 -3.26 -8.74 7.91
C ALA A 96 -3.82 -7.34 7.70
N TRP A 97 -2.99 -6.49 7.11
CA TRP A 97 -3.43 -5.17 6.70
C TRP A 97 -4.52 -5.25 5.63
N PHE A 98 -5.12 -4.11 5.29
CA PHE A 98 -6.26 -4.03 4.37
C PHE A 98 -6.03 -4.86 3.09
N GLY A 99 -7.06 -5.62 2.69
CA GLY A 99 -6.97 -6.62 1.62
C GLY A 99 -6.82 -8.05 2.15
N TRP A 100 -6.46 -8.20 3.43
CA TRP A 100 -6.44 -9.46 4.17
C TRP A 100 -5.72 -10.61 3.43
N PRO A 101 -4.52 -10.38 2.87
CA PRO A 101 -3.79 -11.43 2.19
C PRO A 101 -3.48 -12.57 3.17
N ASP A 102 -3.70 -13.81 2.74
CA ASP A 102 -3.36 -15.02 3.48
C ASP A 102 -2.26 -15.77 2.70
N SER A 103 -1.03 -15.72 3.22
CA SER A 103 0.13 -16.35 2.60
C SER A 103 1.07 -16.91 3.68
N PRO A 104 0.92 -18.19 4.00
CA PRO A 104 1.86 -18.90 4.87
C PRO A 104 3.31 -18.85 4.37
N GLU A 105 3.53 -18.78 3.05
CA GLU A 105 4.83 -18.68 2.41
C GLU A 105 5.52 -17.36 2.75
N VAL A 106 4.79 -16.24 2.67
CA VAL A 106 5.29 -14.92 3.08
C VAL A 106 5.66 -14.93 4.56
N GLU A 107 4.78 -15.44 5.42
CA GLU A 107 5.03 -15.46 6.87
C GLU A 107 6.19 -16.38 7.27
N LYS A 108 6.38 -17.49 6.56
CA LYS A 108 7.55 -18.37 6.72
C LYS A 108 8.85 -17.62 6.45
N GLU A 109 8.91 -16.82 5.38
CA GLU A 109 10.13 -16.08 5.05
C GLU A 109 10.37 -14.87 5.98
N VAL A 110 9.31 -14.26 6.53
CA VAL A 110 9.43 -13.30 7.65
C VAL A 110 10.05 -13.98 8.87
N ALA A 111 9.58 -15.17 9.25
CA ALA A 111 10.16 -15.93 10.36
C ALA A 111 11.63 -16.35 10.11
N ALA A 112 11.95 -16.72 8.86
CA ALA A 112 13.33 -17.01 8.45
C ALA A 112 14.23 -15.77 8.56
N TRP A 113 13.73 -14.59 8.21
CA TRP A 113 14.45 -13.33 8.39
C TRP A 113 14.76 -13.06 9.86
N PHE A 114 13.79 -13.24 10.77
CA PHE A 114 14.03 -13.12 12.22
C PHE A 114 15.05 -14.12 12.76
N SER A 115 15.13 -15.30 12.15
CA SER A 115 16.02 -16.39 12.58
C SER A 115 17.41 -16.32 11.93
N ALA A 116 17.65 -15.36 11.04
CA ALA A 116 18.91 -15.21 10.35
C ALA A 116 20.05 -14.89 11.33
N LYS A 117 21.17 -15.57 11.18
CA LYS A 117 22.32 -15.46 12.10
C LYS A 117 23.34 -14.43 11.64
N ASP A 118 23.30 -14.10 10.35
CA ASP A 118 24.20 -13.14 9.72
C ASP A 118 23.51 -12.40 8.56
N LEU A 119 24.21 -11.41 8.01
CA LEU A 119 23.73 -10.57 6.94
C LEU A 119 23.49 -11.34 5.61
N ALA A 120 24.21 -12.43 5.38
CA ALA A 120 24.04 -13.23 4.17
C ALA A 120 22.73 -14.03 4.23
N GLU A 121 22.46 -14.67 5.37
CA GLU A 121 21.18 -15.33 5.65
C GLU A 121 20.01 -14.33 5.61
N GLU A 122 20.21 -13.15 6.20
CA GLU A 122 19.20 -12.07 6.23
C GLU A 122 18.81 -11.66 4.79
N LYS A 123 19.79 -11.33 3.94
CA LYS A 123 19.56 -10.94 2.54
C LYS A 123 18.88 -12.05 1.74
N SER A 124 19.28 -13.30 1.99
CA SER A 124 18.68 -14.47 1.34
C SER A 124 17.20 -14.63 1.73
N ALA A 125 16.86 -14.44 3.01
CA ALA A 125 15.48 -14.45 3.48
C ALA A 125 14.66 -13.30 2.88
N VAL A 126 15.19 -12.07 2.84
CA VAL A 126 14.51 -10.92 2.20
C VAL A 126 14.25 -11.16 0.72
N ALA A 127 15.18 -11.77 -0.01
CA ALA A 127 14.99 -12.09 -1.42
C ALA A 127 13.84 -13.09 -1.66
N ARG A 128 13.76 -14.14 -0.84
CA ARG A 128 12.66 -15.12 -0.90
C ARG A 128 11.33 -14.51 -0.45
N LEU A 129 11.35 -13.67 0.59
CA LEU A 129 10.18 -12.93 1.06
C LEU A 129 9.60 -12.04 -0.04
N ASN A 130 10.43 -11.22 -0.70
CA ASN A 130 9.97 -10.36 -1.79
C ASN A 130 9.40 -11.18 -2.96
N LYS A 131 10.04 -12.31 -3.29
CA LYS A 131 9.52 -13.21 -4.32
C LYS A 131 8.12 -13.73 -3.94
N ALA A 132 7.96 -14.28 -2.73
CA ALA A 132 6.68 -14.80 -2.26
C ALA A 132 5.59 -13.71 -2.22
N ALA A 133 5.93 -12.51 -1.74
CA ALA A 133 5.02 -11.37 -1.69
C ALA A 133 4.51 -10.97 -3.09
N MET A 134 5.37 -11.03 -4.11
CA MET A 134 5.00 -10.73 -5.50
C MET A 134 4.18 -11.86 -6.14
N GLU A 135 4.51 -13.13 -5.86
CA GLU A 135 3.76 -14.29 -6.36
C GLU A 135 2.34 -14.35 -5.78
N HIS A 136 2.17 -14.01 -4.50
CA HIS A 136 0.87 -13.97 -3.82
C HIS A 136 0.15 -12.61 -3.94
N VAL A 137 0.80 -11.60 -4.53
CA VAL A 137 0.25 -10.25 -4.76
C VAL A 137 -0.32 -9.64 -3.47
N VAL A 138 0.46 -9.63 -2.39
CA VAL A 138 0.03 -9.06 -1.10
C VAL A 138 -0.29 -7.56 -1.18
N TYR A 139 0.43 -6.84 -2.06
CA TYR A 139 0.09 -5.51 -2.57
C TYR A 139 0.85 -5.28 -3.89
N VAL A 140 0.51 -4.19 -4.61
CA VAL A 140 1.19 -3.82 -5.86
C VAL A 140 2.01 -2.54 -5.64
N PRO A 141 3.36 -2.58 -5.69
CA PRO A 141 4.18 -1.39 -5.58
C PRO A 141 4.07 -0.54 -6.85
N THR A 142 3.72 0.74 -6.70
CA THR A 142 3.63 1.70 -7.82
C THR A 142 4.88 2.56 -7.99
N GLY A 143 5.77 2.56 -6.99
CA GLY A 143 7.05 3.27 -7.01
C GLY A 143 7.32 4.04 -5.72
N PHE A 144 8.35 4.89 -5.77
CA PHE A 144 8.72 5.80 -4.69
C PHE A 144 8.55 7.25 -5.13
N TYR A 145 8.17 8.12 -4.20
CA TYR A 145 8.13 9.56 -4.42
C TYR A 145 8.66 10.29 -3.18
N TYR A 146 9.18 11.49 -3.39
CA TYR A 146 9.62 12.35 -2.30
C TYR A 146 8.48 13.25 -1.84
N GLY A 147 8.29 13.34 -0.53
CA GLY A 147 7.52 14.41 0.11
C GLY A 147 8.42 15.62 0.35
N TYR A 148 8.09 16.75 -0.26
CA TYR A 148 8.80 18.01 -0.02
C TYR A 148 8.07 18.81 1.06
N GLN A 149 8.84 19.32 2.02
CA GLN A 149 8.34 20.17 3.10
C GLN A 149 8.94 21.56 2.94
N ALA A 150 8.12 22.59 3.22
CA ALA A 150 8.54 23.98 3.22
C ALA A 150 8.06 24.64 4.50
N TRP A 151 8.89 25.54 5.04
CA TRP A 151 8.58 26.33 6.21
C TRP A 151 9.12 27.75 6.04
N ARG A 152 8.66 28.68 6.88
CA ARG A 152 9.14 30.06 6.86
C ARG A 152 10.60 30.11 7.28
N SER A 153 11.36 31.06 6.72
CA SER A 153 12.79 31.24 7.04
C SER A 153 13.08 31.53 8.52
N ASN A 154 12.10 32.05 9.26
CA ASN A 154 12.21 32.28 10.70
C ASN A 154 11.83 31.07 11.57
N VAL A 155 11.51 29.91 10.97
CA VAL A 155 11.25 28.67 11.70
C VAL A 155 12.53 27.84 11.70
N THR A 156 13.06 27.55 12.87
CA THR A 156 14.30 26.80 13.08
C THR A 156 14.03 25.47 13.79
N GLY A 157 15.01 24.57 13.79
CA GLY A 157 14.91 23.28 14.50
C GLY A 157 14.06 22.20 13.81
N ILE A 158 13.65 22.42 12.56
CA ILE A 158 12.96 21.40 11.76
C ILE A 158 13.91 20.24 11.45
N VAL A 159 13.51 19.02 11.83
CA VAL A 159 14.26 17.79 11.55
C VAL A 159 13.64 17.07 10.35
N LYS A 160 14.49 16.56 9.45
CA LYS A 160 14.05 15.73 8.32
C LYS A 160 13.50 14.40 8.84
N ALA A 161 12.23 14.13 8.55
CA ALA A 161 11.53 12.93 8.99
C ALA A 161 10.35 12.61 8.06
N PRO A 162 9.84 11.36 8.09
CA PRO A 162 8.67 10.97 7.30
C PRO A 162 7.37 11.64 7.76
N ILE A 163 7.33 12.16 8.99
CA ILE A 163 6.24 12.97 9.54
C ILE A 163 6.81 14.23 10.19
N PRO A 164 6.02 15.30 10.36
CA PRO A 164 6.46 16.49 11.09
C PRO A 164 6.71 16.16 12.57
N PHE A 165 7.94 16.39 13.03
CA PHE A 165 8.25 16.41 14.46
C PHE A 165 8.33 17.85 14.95
N PHE A 166 7.51 18.20 15.93
CA PHE A 166 7.48 19.55 16.52
C PHE A 166 8.50 19.75 17.65
N TRP A 167 9.21 18.69 18.06
CA TRP A 167 10.27 18.79 19.06
C TRP A 167 11.39 19.70 18.55
N GLY A 168 11.75 20.70 19.35
CA GLY A 168 12.91 21.56 19.07
C GLY A 168 12.64 22.60 17.99
N VAL A 169 11.42 22.63 17.45
CA VAL A 169 10.99 23.65 16.50
C VAL A 169 10.75 24.96 17.24
N ALA A 170 11.39 26.02 16.78
CA ALA A 170 11.26 27.35 17.35
C ALA A 170 10.98 28.39 16.27
N LYS A 171 10.43 29.52 16.69
CA LYS A 171 10.46 30.76 15.90
C LYS A 171 11.68 31.56 16.36
N ALA A 172 12.52 31.92 15.40
CA ALA A 172 13.56 32.93 15.58
C ALA A 172 12.96 34.33 15.71
#